data_AF-A0A1X1AK32-F1
#
_entry.id   AF-A0A1X1AK32-F1
#
_cell.length_a   1.000
_cell.length_b   1.000
_cell.length_c   1.000
_cell.angle_alpha   90.00
_cell.angle_beta   90.00
_cell.angle_gamma   90.00
#
_symmetry.space_group_name_H-M   'P 1'
#
loop_
_entity.id
_entity.type
_entity.pdbx_description
1 polymer ?
#
loop_
_entity_poly.entity_id
_entity_poly.type
_entity_poly.pdbx_seq_one_letter_code
_entity_poly.pdbx_strand_id
1 'polypeptide(L)'
;MWSWYAVNLVVVVACIIALVTAWQLHRGDEKLATNRSEVLELAGPAVAQLFSVESGEAEQQRQRVLAVVTDEFAREYGQILDATTAPTQPLTVTWRPVHTGISAVAADHVDAVVSAAVTEERPGAEPVDYTKVLDVRFERSGGDWKIARADEVL
;
A
#
# COMPACT_ATOMS: atom_id res chain seq x y z
N MET A 1 -46.98 -8.25 38.42
CA MET A 1 -46.99 -7.46 37.16
C MET A 1 -45.65 -6.82 36.86
N TRP A 2 -44.91 -6.29 37.85
CA TRP A 2 -43.63 -5.59 37.65
C TRP A 2 -42.47 -6.46 37.14
N SER A 3 -42.36 -7.72 37.61
CA SER A 3 -41.30 -8.65 37.17
C SER A 3 -41.38 -9.04 35.69
N TRP A 4 -42.57 -9.00 35.08
CA TRP A 4 -42.76 -9.30 33.66
C TRP A 4 -42.21 -8.20 32.75
N TYR A 5 -42.37 -6.93 33.15
CA TYR A 5 -41.80 -5.80 32.43
C TYR A 5 -40.29 -5.75 32.54
N ALA A 6 -39.73 -6.08 33.71
CA ALA A 6 -38.29 -6.15 33.91
C ALA A 6 -37.63 -7.22 33.03
N VAL A 7 -38.23 -8.42 32.93
CA VAL A 7 -37.72 -9.49 32.05
C VAL A 7 -37.80 -9.10 30.58
N ASN A 8 -38.93 -8.54 30.12
CA ASN A 8 -39.05 -8.09 28.74
C ASN A 8 -38.06 -6.97 28.39
N LEU A 9 -37.83 -6.03 29.31
CA LEU A 9 -36.87 -4.95 29.12
C LEU A 9 -35.44 -5.50 28.98
N VAL A 10 -35.04 -6.47 29.81
CA VAL A 10 -33.72 -7.11 29.71
C VAL A 10 -33.57 -7.84 28.37
N VAL A 11 -34.59 -8.56 27.92
CA VAL A 11 -34.57 -9.25 26.61
C VAL A 11 -34.43 -8.25 25.47
N VAL A 12 -35.19 -7.16 25.49
CA VAL A 12 -35.11 -6.11 24.46
C VAL A 12 -33.72 -5.46 24.44
N VAL A 13 -33.15 -5.13 25.60
CA VAL A 13 -31.80 -4.55 25.69
C VAL A 13 -30.75 -5.53 25.17
N ALA A 14 -30.84 -6.82 25.53
CA ALA A 14 -29.94 -7.85 25.02
C ALA A 14 -30.03 -8.01 23.49
N CYS A 15 -31.25 -7.98 22.94
CA CYS A 15 -31.45 -8.02 21.48
C CYS A 15 -30.87 -6.79 20.78
N ILE A 16 -31.04 -5.58 21.34
CA ILE A 16 -30.45 -4.36 20.78
C ILE A 16 -28.92 -4.45 20.80
N ILE A 17 -28.31 -4.88 21.91
CA ILE A 17 -26.86 -5.05 22.00
C ILE A 17 -26.37 -6.06 20.95
N ALA A 18 -27.04 -7.21 20.81
CA ALA A 18 -26.68 -8.22 19.82
C ALA A 18 -26.79 -7.70 18.37
N LEU A 19 -27.80 -6.89 18.07
CA LEU A 19 -27.94 -6.26 16.75
C LEU A 19 -26.86 -5.23 16.48
N VAL A 20 -26.51 -4.41 17.48
CA VAL A 20 -25.43 -3.41 17.37
C VAL A 20 -24.08 -4.09 17.15
N THR A 21 -23.77 -5.16 17.89
CA THR A 21 -22.51 -5.89 17.72
C THR A 21 -22.44 -6.60 16.37
N ALA A 22 -23.52 -7.27 15.94
CA ALA A 22 -23.59 -7.90 14.61
C ALA A 22 -23.41 -6.87 13.48
N TRP A 23 -24.00 -5.68 13.62
CA TRP A 23 -23.86 -4.62 12.63
C TRP A 23 -22.44 -4.03 12.59
N GLN A 24 -21.79 -3.88 13.75
CA GLN A 24 -20.41 -3.43 13.81
C GLN A 24 -19.45 -4.44 13.19
N LEU A 25 -19.65 -5.74 13.43
CA LEU A 25 -18.86 -6.81 12.80
C LEU A 25 -19.03 -6.79 11.28
N HIS A 26 -20.28 -6.74 10.80
CA HIS A 26 -20.56 -6.72 9.37
C HIS A 26 -19.93 -5.50 8.66
N ARG A 27 -20.04 -4.32 9.27
CA ARG A 27 -19.36 -3.12 8.75
C ARG A 27 -17.84 -3.22 8.81
N GLY A 28 -17.28 -3.95 9.77
CA GLY A 28 -15.86 -4.26 9.84
C GLY A 28 -15.43 -5.08 8.64
N ASP A 29 -16.14 -6.17 8.36
CA ASP A 29 -15.85 -7.05 7.23
C ASP A 29 -15.97 -6.33 5.88
N GLU A 30 -17.02 -5.52 5.69
CA GLU A 30 -17.18 -4.70 4.48
C GLU A 30 -16.01 -3.73 4.30
N LYS A 31 -15.62 -3.02 5.36
CA LYS A 31 -14.47 -2.09 5.31
C LYS A 31 -13.17 -2.80 4.96
N LEU A 32 -12.91 -3.97 5.55
CA LEU A 32 -11.71 -4.75 5.23
C LEU A 32 -11.75 -5.24 3.77
N ALA A 33 -12.90 -5.68 3.29
CA ALA A 33 -13.07 -6.07 1.88
C ALA A 33 -12.82 -4.88 0.94
N THR A 34 -13.31 -3.69 1.27
CA THR A 34 -13.06 -2.46 0.51
C THR A 34 -11.58 -2.07 0.54
N ASN A 35 -10.95 -2.04 1.72
CA ASN A 35 -9.52 -1.77 1.87
C ASN A 35 -8.69 -2.72 1.00
N ARG A 36 -9.05 -4.01 1.00
CA ARG A 36 -8.42 -5.04 0.18
C ARG A 36 -8.54 -4.74 -1.31
N SER A 37 -9.74 -4.44 -1.80
CA SER A 37 -9.96 -4.18 -3.23
C SER A 37 -9.27 -2.91 -3.69
N GLU A 38 -9.36 -1.83 -2.90
CA GLU A 38 -8.68 -0.57 -3.20
C GLU A 38 -7.17 -0.80 -3.35
N VAL A 39 -6.54 -1.44 -2.35
CA VAL A 39 -5.09 -1.68 -2.38
C VAL A 39 -4.67 -2.65 -3.47
N LEU A 40 -5.49 -3.67 -3.77
CA LEU A 40 -5.20 -4.62 -4.85
C LEU A 40 -5.12 -3.92 -6.22
N GLU A 41 -5.95 -2.90 -6.46
CA GLU A 41 -5.95 -2.13 -7.70
C GLU A 41 -4.79 -1.14 -7.79
N LEU A 42 -4.41 -0.51 -6.66
CA LEU A 42 -3.42 0.58 -6.66
C LEU A 42 -1.98 0.11 -6.42
N ALA A 43 -1.75 -1.04 -5.80
CA ALA A 43 -0.41 -1.42 -5.33
C ALA A 43 0.61 -1.57 -6.47
N GLY A 44 0.24 -2.22 -7.57
CA GLY A 44 1.08 -2.32 -8.77
C GLY A 44 1.47 -0.94 -9.31
N PRO A 45 0.51 -0.08 -9.70
CA PRO A 45 0.80 1.28 -10.16
C PRO A 45 1.64 2.12 -9.19
N ALA A 46 1.36 2.05 -7.88
CA ALA A 46 2.11 2.79 -6.87
C ALA A 46 3.57 2.33 -6.78
N VAL A 47 3.83 1.02 -6.84
CA VAL A 47 5.18 0.44 -6.91
C VAL A 47 5.90 0.89 -8.17
N ALA A 48 5.23 0.82 -9.33
CA ALA A 48 5.83 1.26 -10.58
C ALA A 48 6.23 2.74 -10.53
N GLN A 49 5.38 3.59 -9.96
CA GLN A 49 5.64 5.02 -9.80
C GLN A 49 6.77 5.31 -8.81
N LEU A 50 6.88 4.53 -7.74
CA LEU A 50 7.93 4.68 -6.73
C LEU A 50 9.32 4.30 -7.28
N PHE A 51 9.42 3.18 -7.98
CA PHE A 51 10.72 2.57 -8.33
C PHE A 51 11.16 2.80 -9.77
N SER A 52 10.27 3.20 -10.70
CA SER A 52 10.71 3.58 -12.04
C SER A 52 11.47 4.90 -11.99
N VAL A 53 12.55 5.02 -12.76
CA VAL A 53 13.40 6.21 -12.84
C VAL A 53 13.64 6.52 -14.30
N GLU A 54 13.41 7.77 -14.71
CA GLU A 54 13.75 8.27 -16.03
C GLU A 54 14.95 9.24 -15.95
N SER A 55 15.85 9.17 -16.94
CA SER A 55 16.98 10.08 -17.00
C SER A 55 16.53 11.51 -17.31
N GLY A 56 16.93 12.48 -16.49
CA GLY A 56 16.76 13.91 -16.80
C GLY A 56 15.56 14.61 -16.14
N GLU A 57 14.70 13.90 -15.41
CA GLU A 57 13.51 14.46 -14.75
C GLU A 57 13.51 14.28 -13.22
N ALA A 58 14.65 14.44 -12.56
CA ALA A 58 14.79 14.10 -11.14
C ALA A 58 13.78 14.81 -10.21
N GLU A 59 13.50 16.10 -10.44
CA GLU A 59 12.57 16.87 -9.59
C GLU A 59 11.12 16.45 -9.82
N GLN A 60 10.72 16.24 -11.08
CA GLN A 60 9.37 15.79 -11.40
C GLN A 60 9.14 14.36 -10.91
N GLN A 61 10.16 13.50 -11.03
CA GLN A 61 10.15 12.16 -10.47
C GLN A 61 10.01 12.19 -8.95
N ARG A 62 10.76 13.07 -8.27
CA ARG A 62 10.64 13.25 -6.81
C ARG A 62 9.21 13.61 -6.41
N GLN A 63 8.56 14.53 -7.10
CA GLN A 63 7.17 14.91 -6.82
C GLN A 63 6.19 13.75 -7.07
N ARG A 64 6.38 13.00 -8.16
CA ARG A 64 5.59 11.78 -8.45
C ARG A 64 5.75 10.74 -7.35
N VAL A 65 6.96 10.52 -6.85
CA VAL A 65 7.24 9.58 -5.76
C VAL A 65 6.58 10.02 -4.46
N LEU A 66 6.73 11.30 -4.08
CA LEU A 66 6.15 11.86 -2.85
C LEU A 66 4.61 11.79 -2.83
N ALA A 67 3.96 11.72 -3.99
CA ALA A 67 2.51 11.55 -4.07
C ALA A 67 2.05 10.15 -3.58
N VAL A 68 2.86 9.12 -3.77
CA VAL A 68 2.49 7.72 -3.51
C VAL A 68 3.03 7.14 -2.21
N VAL A 69 3.90 7.86 -1.51
CA VAL A 69 4.49 7.43 -0.23
C VAL A 69 3.95 8.23 0.95
N THR A 70 3.99 7.65 2.14
CA THR A 70 3.74 8.40 3.38
C THR A 70 4.87 9.41 3.63
N ASP A 71 4.58 10.47 4.38
CA ASP A 71 5.59 11.49 4.73
C ASP A 71 6.75 10.93 5.56
N GLU A 72 6.47 9.88 6.34
CA GLU A 72 7.49 9.15 7.10
C GLU A 72 8.39 8.34 6.19
N PHE A 73 7.80 7.54 5.29
CA PHE A 73 8.57 6.74 4.35
C PHE A 73 9.36 7.62 3.38
N ALA A 74 8.82 8.76 2.95
CA ALA A 74 9.54 9.75 2.16
C ALA A 74 10.83 10.25 2.84
N ARG A 75 10.79 10.44 4.16
CA ARG A 75 11.97 10.87 4.94
C ARG A 75 13.03 9.78 4.97
N GLU A 76 12.64 8.54 5.21
CA GLU A 76 13.56 7.40 5.26
C GLU A 76 14.16 7.11 3.87
N TYR A 77 13.31 7.08 2.85
CA TYR A 77 13.71 6.89 1.46
C TYR A 77 14.66 7.99 0.99
N GLY A 78 14.39 9.25 1.36
CA GLY A 78 15.29 10.38 1.09
C GLY A 78 16.67 10.19 1.72
N GLN A 79 16.75 9.70 2.95
CA GLN A 79 18.04 9.42 3.60
C GLN A 79 18.83 8.32 2.88
N ILE A 80 18.16 7.27 2.39
CA ILE A 80 18.79 6.22 1.60
C ILE A 80 19.32 6.79 0.28
N LEU A 81 18.51 7.59 -0.43
CA LEU A 81 18.93 8.23 -1.67
C LEU A 81 20.11 9.18 -1.44
N ASP A 82 20.09 9.99 -0.39
CA ASP A 82 21.16 10.94 -0.07
C ASP A 82 22.45 10.21 0.37
N ALA A 83 22.34 9.03 0.99
CA ALA A 83 23.46 8.18 1.36
C ALA A 83 24.05 7.40 0.18
N THR A 84 23.30 7.23 -0.91
CA THR A 84 23.74 6.50 -2.10
C THR A 84 24.27 7.49 -3.13
N THR A 85 25.52 7.36 -3.57
CA THR A 85 26.07 8.24 -4.63
C THR A 85 25.21 8.10 -5.88
N ALA A 86 24.56 9.20 -6.30
CA ALA A 86 23.76 9.23 -7.52
C ALA A 86 24.56 8.63 -8.69
N PRO A 87 23.95 7.80 -9.54
CA PRO A 87 24.67 7.10 -10.59
C PRO A 87 25.39 8.12 -11.48
N THR A 88 26.69 7.91 -11.67
CA THR A 88 27.58 8.80 -12.44
C THR A 88 27.22 8.85 -13.93
N GLN A 89 26.36 7.93 -14.39
CA GLN A 89 25.87 7.82 -15.75
C GLN A 89 24.34 7.84 -15.75
N PRO A 90 23.71 8.32 -16.85
CA PRO A 90 22.26 8.23 -17.01
C PRO A 90 21.79 6.78 -16.89
N LEU A 91 20.79 6.56 -16.05
CA LEU A 91 20.16 5.26 -15.82
C LEU A 91 18.65 5.45 -15.95
N THR A 92 18.02 4.63 -16.78
CA THR A 92 16.56 4.50 -16.83
C THR A 92 16.20 3.14 -16.25
N VAL A 93 15.28 3.12 -15.28
CA VAL A 93 14.75 1.89 -14.68
C VAL A 93 13.25 1.88 -14.90
N THR A 94 12.72 0.85 -15.53
CA THR A 94 11.27 0.72 -15.76
C THR A 94 10.74 -0.47 -14.98
N TRP A 95 9.81 -0.23 -14.05
CA TRP A 95 9.11 -1.26 -13.32
C TRP A 95 7.73 -1.51 -13.94
N ARG A 96 7.47 -2.76 -14.34
CA ARG A 96 6.18 -3.20 -14.87
C ARG A 96 5.57 -4.26 -13.94
N PRO A 97 4.57 -3.90 -13.13
CA PRO A 97 3.89 -4.84 -12.26
C PRO A 97 3.30 -6.01 -13.06
N VAL A 98 3.56 -7.23 -12.61
CA VAL A 98 3.08 -8.48 -13.22
C VAL A 98 1.98 -9.09 -12.36
N HIS A 99 2.18 -9.11 -11.05
CA HIS A 99 1.22 -9.65 -10.11
C HIS A 99 1.14 -8.80 -8.85
N THR A 100 -0.04 -8.76 -8.25
CA THR A 100 -0.29 -8.15 -6.94
C THR A 100 -1.17 -9.11 -6.15
N GLY A 101 -0.72 -9.45 -4.95
CA GLY A 101 -1.47 -10.22 -3.98
C GLY A 101 -1.58 -9.46 -2.66
N ILE A 102 -2.67 -9.66 -1.93
CA ILE A 102 -2.82 -9.10 -0.58
C ILE A 102 -2.46 -10.18 0.44
N SER A 103 -1.44 -9.92 1.26
CA SER A 103 -0.96 -10.83 2.30
C SER A 103 -1.68 -10.60 3.64
N ALA A 104 -2.01 -9.36 3.99
CA ALA A 104 -2.78 -9.01 5.18
C ALA A 104 -3.63 -7.76 4.99
N VAL A 105 -4.75 -7.66 5.72
CA VAL A 105 -5.65 -6.50 5.69
C VAL A 105 -6.03 -6.16 7.12
N ALA A 106 -5.87 -4.89 7.49
CA ALA A 106 -6.32 -4.31 8.74
C ALA A 106 -7.15 -3.05 8.49
N ALA A 107 -7.63 -2.44 9.57
CA ALA A 107 -8.44 -1.23 9.49
C ALA A 107 -7.63 0.00 9.03
N ASP A 108 -6.33 0.04 9.37
CA ASP A 108 -5.41 1.15 9.19
C ASP A 108 -4.29 0.88 8.19
N HIS A 109 -4.02 -0.40 7.88
CA HIS A 109 -3.00 -0.81 6.92
C HIS A 109 -3.42 -2.01 6.08
N VAL A 110 -2.75 -2.19 4.95
CA VAL A 110 -2.85 -3.38 4.09
C VAL A 110 -1.45 -3.76 3.63
N ASP A 111 -1.10 -5.03 3.78
CA ASP A 111 0.17 -5.57 3.30
C ASP A 111 -0.09 -6.31 1.98
N ALA A 112 0.73 -6.01 0.99
CA ALA A 112 0.64 -6.55 -0.36
C ALA A 112 1.99 -7.09 -0.82
N VAL A 113 1.95 -8.12 -1.66
CA VAL A 113 3.11 -8.66 -2.37
C VAL A 113 2.98 -8.25 -3.83
N VAL A 114 3.98 -7.55 -4.36
CA VAL A 114 4.01 -7.10 -5.75
C VAL A 114 5.20 -7.72 -6.46
N SER A 115 4.94 -8.46 -7.54
CA SER A 115 6.00 -8.87 -8.47
C SER A 115 6.02 -7.94 -9.67
N ALA A 116 7.22 -7.58 -10.13
CA ALA A 116 7.41 -6.70 -11.26
C ALA A 116 8.54 -7.20 -12.16
N ALA A 117 8.34 -7.05 -13.47
CA ALA A 117 9.42 -7.11 -14.43
C ALA A 117 10.13 -5.75 -14.44
N VAL A 118 11.45 -5.77 -14.31
CA VAL A 118 12.29 -4.58 -14.25
C VAL A 118 13.23 -4.59 -15.43
N THR A 119 13.27 -3.47 -16.15
CA THR A 119 14.20 -3.23 -17.24
C THR A 119 15.12 -2.07 -16.84
N GLU A 120 16.43 -2.32 -16.84
CA GLU A 120 17.45 -1.27 -16.70
C GLU A 120 18.09 -0.95 -18.04
N GLU A 121 18.14 0.33 -18.37
CA GLU A 121 18.76 0.84 -19.59
C GLU A 121 19.87 1.85 -19.25
N ARG A 122 21.05 1.63 -19.83
CA ARG A 122 22.19 2.56 -19.75
C ARG A 122 22.66 2.92 -21.16
N PRO A 123 23.07 4.18 -21.41
CA PRO A 123 23.59 4.58 -22.71
C PRO A 123 24.76 3.71 -23.16
N GLY A 124 24.65 3.09 -24.35
CA GLY A 124 25.72 2.28 -24.93
C GLY A 124 25.87 0.87 -24.35
N ALA A 125 24.95 0.43 -23.49
CA ALA A 125 24.88 -0.94 -22.99
C ALA A 125 23.59 -1.64 -23.46
N GLU A 126 23.59 -2.96 -23.47
CA GLU A 126 22.37 -3.75 -23.69
C GLU A 126 21.45 -3.62 -22.47
N PRO A 127 20.11 -3.51 -22.66
CA PRO A 127 19.16 -3.51 -21.56
C PRO A 127 19.26 -4.79 -20.71
N VAL A 128 19.10 -4.64 -19.41
CA VAL A 128 19.09 -5.78 -18.47
C VAL A 128 17.68 -5.95 -17.95
N ASP A 129 17.09 -7.13 -18.19
CA ASP A 129 15.77 -7.50 -17.69
C ASP A 129 15.88 -8.50 -16.54
N TYR A 130 15.14 -8.25 -15.46
CA TYR A 130 15.02 -9.17 -14.32
C TYR A 130 13.67 -9.01 -13.63
N THR A 131 13.36 -9.91 -12.70
CA THR A 131 12.12 -9.86 -11.91
C THR A 131 12.46 -9.51 -10.47
N LYS A 132 11.64 -8.65 -9.86
CA LYS A 132 11.70 -8.32 -8.43
C LYS A 132 10.38 -8.66 -7.76
N VAL A 133 10.45 -9.00 -6.48
CA VAL A 133 9.29 -9.23 -5.62
C VAL A 133 9.44 -8.37 -4.38
N LEU A 134 8.40 -7.59 -4.10
CA LEU A 134 8.36 -6.64 -3.00
C LEU A 134 7.24 -7.00 -2.03
N ASP A 135 7.54 -6.96 -0.73
CA ASP A 135 6.56 -6.83 0.32
C ASP A 135 6.33 -5.35 0.59
N VAL A 136 5.08 -4.90 0.44
CA VAL A 136 4.70 -3.49 0.46
C VAL A 136 3.58 -3.27 1.46
N ARG A 137 3.79 -2.35 2.40
CA ARG A 137 2.78 -1.92 3.35
C ARG A 137 2.15 -0.61 2.88
N PHE A 138 0.83 -0.60 2.81
CA PHE A 138 0.02 0.58 2.54
C PHE A 138 -0.66 1.07 3.80
N GLU A 139 -0.65 2.38 4.02
CA GLU A 139 -1.36 3.06 5.10
C GLU A 139 -2.14 4.25 4.55
N ARG A 140 -3.22 4.65 5.25
CA ARG A 140 -3.97 5.84 4.85
C ARG A 140 -3.24 7.11 5.29
N SER A 141 -2.91 7.97 4.33
CA SER A 141 -2.36 9.31 4.57
C SER A 141 -3.09 10.33 3.71
N GLY A 142 -3.68 11.35 4.35
CA GLY A 142 -4.50 12.35 3.65
C GLY A 142 -5.83 11.82 3.10
N GLY A 143 -6.25 10.61 3.52
CA GLY A 143 -7.45 9.94 3.02
C GLY A 143 -7.16 8.86 1.97
N ASP A 144 -5.97 8.89 1.36
CA ASP A 144 -5.54 7.99 0.29
C ASP A 144 -4.61 6.90 0.82
N TRP A 145 -4.59 5.74 0.16
CA TRP A 145 -3.60 4.70 0.43
C TRP A 145 -2.25 5.10 -0.15
N LYS A 146 -1.22 5.04 0.68
CA LYS A 146 0.16 5.34 0.30
C LYS A 146 1.11 4.28 0.82
N ILE A 147 2.21 4.08 0.11
CA ILE A 147 3.28 3.17 0.50
C ILE A 147 3.95 3.73 1.76
N ALA A 148 3.83 3.00 2.85
CA ALA A 148 4.50 3.29 4.11
C ALA A 148 5.82 2.51 4.24
N ARG A 149 5.95 1.41 3.51
CA ARG A 149 7.14 0.56 3.51
C ARG A 149 7.18 -0.31 2.26
N ALA A 150 8.37 -0.56 1.73
CA ALA A 150 8.61 -1.50 0.65
C ALA A 150 9.95 -2.20 0.85
N ASP A 151 9.93 -3.53 0.98
CA ASP A 151 11.13 -4.36 1.15
C ASP A 151 11.21 -5.40 0.03
N GLU A 152 12.43 -5.65 -0.44
CA GLU A 152 12.69 -6.74 -1.38
C GLU A 152 12.72 -8.09 -0.65
N VAL A 153 12.03 -9.08 -1.21
CA VAL A 153 11.87 -10.40 -0.58
C VAL A 153 12.96 -11.40 -1.02
N LEU A 154 13.57 -11.19 -2.20
CA LEU A 154 14.44 -12.17 -2.88
C LEU A 154 15.64 -11.53 -3.57
#